data_AF-A0A1C5WJC7-F1
#
_entry.id   AF-A0A1C5WJC7-F1
#
_cell.length_a   1.000
_cell.length_b   1.000
_cell.length_c   1.000
_cell.angle_alpha   90.00
_cell.angle_beta   90.00
_cell.angle_gamma   90.00
#
_symmetry.space_group_name_H-M   'P 1'
#
loop_
_entity.id
_entity.type
_entity.pdbx_description
1 polymer ?
#
loop_
_entity_poly.entity_id
_entity_poly.type
_entity_poly.pdbx_seq_one_letter_code
_entity_poly.pdbx_strand_id
1 'polypeptide(L)'
;MGEKESRNTRVLSLFVKLSYGDILKKKEEARHYRVTERTIQRDLETIRSVLEEERKMGRDDRMLLYDREQNGYKICRVYEKQKEDTEERSM
;
A
#
# COMPACT_ATOMS: atom_id res chain seq x y z
N MET A 1 26.70 4.95 3.56
CA MET A 1 25.25 4.76 3.44
C MET A 1 24.89 3.43 4.07
N GLY A 2 24.35 3.46 5.28
CA GLY A 2 24.07 2.26 6.06
C GLY A 2 22.80 1.56 5.60
N GLU A 3 22.71 0.24 5.76
CA GLU A 3 21.52 -0.58 5.44
C GLU A 3 20.22 -0.03 6.04
N LYS A 4 20.31 0.70 7.16
CA LYS A 4 19.17 1.33 7.84
C LYS A 4 18.61 2.54 7.07
N GLU A 5 19.47 3.32 6.42
CA GLU A 5 19.06 4.44 5.54
C GLU A 5 18.36 3.92 4.28
N SER A 6 18.77 2.75 3.78
CA SER A 6 18.16 2.14 2.59
C SER A 6 16.74 1.65 2.85
N ARG A 7 16.44 1.15 4.07
CA ARG A 7 15.09 0.70 4.44
C ARG A 7 14.12 1.87 4.58
N ASN A 8 14.45 2.88 5.39
CA ASN A 8 13.53 4.00 5.64
C ASN A 8 13.17 4.72 4.34
N THR A 9 14.18 4.98 3.51
CA THR A 9 13.99 5.60 2.19
C THR A 9 13.08 4.75 1.30
N ARG A 10 13.26 3.42 1.30
CA ARG A 10 12.41 2.51 0.53
C ARG A 10 10.97 2.50 1.02
N VAL A 11 10.74 2.37 2.33
CA VAL A 11 9.38 2.41 2.92
C VAL A 11 8.65 3.70 2.54
N LEU A 12 9.32 4.85 2.69
CA LEU A 12 8.75 6.14 2.32
C LEU A 12 8.48 6.24 0.82
N SER A 13 9.41 5.80 -0.03
CA SER A 13 9.24 5.80 -1.48
C SER A 13 8.08 4.91 -1.94
N LEU A 14 7.90 3.72 -1.34
CA LEU A 14 6.77 2.84 -1.61
C LEU A 14 5.46 3.47 -1.15
N PHE A 15 5.43 4.10 0.03
CA PHE A 15 4.26 4.81 0.51
C PHE A 15 3.85 5.98 -0.38
N VAL A 16 4.82 6.74 -0.91
CA VAL A 16 4.56 7.84 -1.86
C VAL A 16 3.89 7.31 -3.13
N LYS A 17 4.45 6.27 -3.76
CA LYS A 17 3.84 5.61 -4.94
C LYS A 17 2.39 5.18 -4.66
N LEU A 18 2.20 4.42 -3.58
CA LEU A 18 0.88 3.93 -3.17
C LEU A 18 -0.11 5.08 -2.89
N SER A 19 0.37 6.20 -2.34
CA SER A 19 -0.47 7.38 -2.05
C SER A 19 -0.92 8.12 -3.30
N TYR A 20 -0.21 7.98 -4.42
CA TYR A 20 -0.64 8.48 -5.74
C TYR A 20 -1.63 7.53 -6.45
N GLY A 21 -1.96 6.39 -5.85
CA GLY A 21 -2.86 5.40 -6.43
C GLY A 21 -2.16 4.30 -7.23
N ASP A 22 -0.82 4.24 -7.22
CA ASP A 22 -0.07 3.19 -7.92
C ASP A 22 -0.37 1.80 -7.36
N ILE A 23 -0.34 0.81 -8.26
CA ILE A 23 -0.37 -0.62 -7.90
C ILE A 23 1.05 -1.13 -7.72
N LEU A 24 1.37 -1.55 -6.51
CA LEU A 24 2.69 -2.04 -6.16
C LEU A 24 2.77 -3.57 -6.33
N LYS A 25 3.60 -4.02 -7.27
CA LYS A 25 3.91 -5.44 -7.48
C LYS A 25 5.20 -5.82 -6.77
N LYS A 26 5.12 -6.77 -5.82
CA LYS A 26 6.26 -7.16 -4.96
C LYS A 26 7.52 -7.53 -5.74
N LYS A 27 7.36 -8.35 -6.78
CA LYS A 27 8.47 -8.83 -7.62
C LYS A 27 9.19 -7.69 -8.36
N GLU A 28 8.43 -6.69 -8.81
CA GLU A 28 8.99 -5.55 -9.56
C GLU A 28 9.78 -4.62 -8.64
N GLU A 29 9.22 -4.29 -7.48
CA GLU A 29 9.90 -3.46 -6.48
C GLU A 29 11.11 -4.16 -5.87
N ALA A 30 11.03 -5.48 -5.64
CA ALA A 30 12.16 -6.28 -5.18
C ALA A 30 13.35 -6.17 -6.14
N ARG A 31 13.10 -6.27 -7.44
CA ARG A 31 14.12 -6.07 -8.48
C ARG A 31 14.63 -4.63 -8.52
N HIS A 32 13.75 -3.63 -8.43
CA HIS A 32 14.11 -2.22 -8.47
C HIS A 32 15.06 -1.82 -7.34
N TYR A 33 14.73 -2.21 -6.10
CA TYR A 33 15.54 -1.91 -4.92
C TYR A 33 16.66 -2.94 -4.67
N ARG A 34 16.78 -3.98 -5.52
CA ARG A 34 17.76 -5.08 -5.37
C ARG A 34 17.66 -5.78 -4.01
N VAL A 35 16.43 -6.05 -3.57
CA VAL A 35 16.12 -6.77 -2.33
C VAL A 35 15.23 -7.98 -2.61
N THR A 36 14.97 -8.80 -1.59
CA THR A 36 14.04 -9.92 -1.72
C THR A 36 12.58 -9.47 -1.66
N GLU A 37 11.66 -10.25 -2.23
CA GLU A 37 10.22 -10.02 -2.05
C GLU A 37 9.80 -10.06 -0.57
N ARG A 38 10.51 -10.84 0.26
CA ARG A 38 10.30 -10.87 1.72
C ARG A 38 10.66 -9.54 2.39
N THR A 39 11.67 -8.83 1.86
CA THR A 39 12.02 -7.48 2.31
C THR A 39 10.90 -6.50 1.97
N ILE A 40 10.42 -6.52 0.70
CA ILE A 40 9.30 -5.67 0.28
C ILE A 40 8.03 -5.97 1.09
N GLN A 41 7.75 -7.25 1.37
CA GLN A 41 6.62 -7.65 2.21
C GLN A 41 6.70 -7.02 3.62
N ARG A 42 7.87 -7.00 4.26
CA ARG A 42 8.06 -6.34 5.56
C ARG A 42 7.90 -4.82 5.48
N ASP A 43 8.31 -4.21 4.38
CA ASP A 43 8.12 -2.78 4.15
C ASP A 43 6.62 -2.45 3.98
N LEU A 44 5.87 -3.29 3.25
CA LEU A 44 4.41 -3.19 3.14
C LEU A 44 3.70 -3.40 4.49
N GLU A 45 4.18 -4.32 5.33
CA GLU A 45 3.68 -4.52 6.69
C GLU A 45 3.93 -3.27 7.57
N THR A 46 5.08 -2.62 7.39
CA THR A 46 5.38 -1.35 8.07
C THR A 46 4.37 -0.26 7.66
N ILE A 47 4.11 -0.12 6.35
CA ILE A 47 3.12 0.85 5.83
C ILE A 47 1.72 0.52 6.35
N ARG A 48 1.32 -0.75 6.32
CA ARG A 48 0.03 -1.21 6.86
C ARG A 48 -0.14 -0.83 8.32
N SER A 49 0.87 -1.09 9.15
CA SER A 49 0.83 -0.78 10.57
C SER A 49 0.68 0.71 10.84
N VAL A 50 1.42 1.56 10.10
CA VAL A 50 1.27 3.03 10.22
C VAL A 50 -0.14 3.47 9.86
N LEU A 51 -0.68 3.01 8.73
CA LEU A 51 -2.05 3.35 8.30
C LEU A 51 -3.10 2.89 9.33
N GLU A 52 -2.92 1.71 9.93
CA GLU A 52 -3.81 1.21 10.97
C GLU A 52 -3.77 2.05 12.25
N GLU A 53 -2.59 2.50 12.68
CA GLU A 53 -2.45 3.39 13.83
C GLU A 53 -3.06 4.78 13.56
N GLU A 54 -2.80 5.37 12.40
CA GLU A 54 -3.41 6.65 12.01
C GLU A 54 -4.94 6.56 11.95
N ARG A 55 -5.48 5.41 11.51
CA ARG A 55 -6.93 5.14 11.52
C ARG A 55 -7.49 5.00 12.92
N LYS A 56 -6.79 4.32 13.84
CA LYS A 56 -7.21 4.25 15.25
C LYS A 56 -7.25 5.62 15.91
N MET A 57 -6.38 6.53 15.49
CA MET A 57 -6.36 7.92 15.96
C MET A 57 -7.37 8.83 15.24
N GLY A 58 -8.11 8.32 14.25
CA GLY A 58 -9.07 9.10 13.47
C GLY A 58 -8.44 10.16 12.55
N ARG A 59 -7.14 10.04 12.25
CA ARG A 59 -6.38 11.01 11.43
C ARG A 59 -6.31 10.63 9.94
N ASP A 60 -6.56 9.37 9.62
CA ASP A 60 -6.53 8.84 8.26
C ASP A 60 -7.57 7.71 8.11
N ASP A 61 -8.17 7.56 6.93
CA ASP A 61 -9.14 6.52 6.59
C ASP A 61 -8.61 5.53 5.53
N ARG A 62 -7.34 5.66 5.15
CA ARG A 62 -6.69 4.82 4.15
C ARG A 62 -6.29 3.46 4.69
N MET A 63 -6.30 2.47 3.81
CA MET A 63 -5.95 1.08 4.10
C MET A 63 -5.12 0.50 2.96
N LEU A 64 -4.12 -0.33 3.31
CA LEU A 64 -3.35 -1.09 2.33
C LEU A 64 -4.05 -2.42 2.01
N LEU A 65 -4.55 -2.56 0.79
CA LEU A 65 -5.27 -3.73 0.31
C LEU A 65 -4.48 -4.48 -0.77
N TYR A 66 -4.71 -5.79 -0.86
CA TYR A 66 -4.22 -6.59 -1.97
C TYR A 66 -5.31 -6.66 -3.04
N ASP A 67 -4.99 -6.15 -4.22
CA ASP A 67 -5.81 -6.24 -5.43
C ASP A 67 -5.46 -7.53 -6.16
N ARG A 68 -6.42 -8.47 -6.18
CA ARG A 68 -6.24 -9.78 -6.83
C ARG A 68 -6.24 -9.68 -8.34
N GLU A 69 -7.00 -8.76 -8.91
CA GLU A 69 -7.12 -8.59 -10.37
C GLU A 69 -5.83 -8.01 -10.94
N GLN A 70 -5.26 -7.04 -10.24
CA GLN A 70 -4.01 -6.39 -10.64
C GLN A 70 -2.77 -7.08 -10.08
N ASN A 71 -2.96 -8.11 -9.25
CA ASN A 71 -1.92 -8.91 -8.60
C ASN A 71 -0.90 -8.04 -7.84
N GLY A 72 -1.39 -7.09 -7.05
CA GLY A 72 -0.57 -6.06 -6.41
C GLY A 72 -1.21 -5.41 -5.19
N TYR A 73 -0.49 -4.49 -4.55
CA TYR A 73 -0.96 -3.75 -3.38
C TYR A 73 -1.34 -2.33 -3.77
N LYS A 74 -2.43 -1.83 -3.19
CA LYS A 74 -2.90 -0.45 -3.36
C LYS A 74 -3.39 0.13 -2.05
N ILE A 75 -3.30 1.45 -1.93
CA ILE A 75 -3.98 2.17 -0.86
C ILE A 75 -5.40 2.52 -1.34
N CYS A 76 -6.40 2.18 -0.53
CA CYS A 76 -7.80 2.54 -0.76
C CYS A 76 -8.39 3.21 0.48
N ARG A 77 -9.47 3.96 0.31
CA ARG A 77 -10.27 4.49 1.42
C ARG A 77 -11.48 3.59 1.71
N VAL A 78 -11.93 3.58 2.96
CA VAL A 78 -13.07 2.76 3.41
C VAL A 78 -14.34 3.02 2.58
N TYR A 79 -14.51 4.24 2.06
CA TYR A 79 -15.71 4.66 1.30
C TYR A 79 -15.66 4.35 -0.20
N GLU A 80 -14.53 3.88 -0.75
CA GLU A 80 -14.43 3.63 -2.20
C GLU A 80 -15.14 2.33 -2.64
N LYS A 81 -15.49 1.44 -1.71
CA LYS A 81 -16.26 0.23 -2.00
C LYS A 81 -17.76 0.44 -2.23
N GLN A 82 -18.31 1.63 -1.94
CA GLN A 82 -19.76 1.86 -2.05
C GLN A 82 -20.24 2.35 -3.44
N LYS A 83 -19.32 2.60 -4.38
CA LYS A 83 -19.71 3.07 -5.71
C LYS A 83 -20.05 1.96 -6.71
N GLU A 84 -19.64 0.72 -6.48
CA GLU A 84 -20.01 -0.40 -7.36
C GLU A 84 -21.40 -0.99 -7.01
N ASP A 85 -21.82 -0.94 -5.74
CA ASP A 85 -23.10 -1.54 -5.30
C ASP A 85 -24.33 -0.61 -5.44
N THR A 86 -24.14 0.70 -5.65
CA THR A 86 -25.26 1.66 -5.66
C THR A 86 -25.84 1.91 -7.07
N GLU A 87 -25.05 1.70 -8.13
CA GLU A 87 -25.51 1.87 -9.52
C GLU A 87 -26.38 0.69 -9.99
N GLU A 88 -26.17 -0.52 -9.45
CA GLU A 88 -26.96 -1.72 -9.81
C GLU A 88 -28.34 -1.78 -9.14
N ARG A 89 -28.57 -0.95 -8.10
CA ARG A 89 -29.84 -0.87 -7.37
C ARG A 89 -30.80 0.20 -7.88
N SER A 90 -30.37 0.95 -8.89
CA SER A 90 -31.09 2.08 -9.48
C SER A 90 -31.51 1.84 -10.94
N MET A 91 -31.34 0.59 -11.45
CA MET A 91 -31.82 0.13 -12.75
C MET A 91 -32.92 -0.92 -12.60
#